data_AF-A0A537NUV1-F1
#
_entry.id   AF-A0A537NUV1-F1
#
_cell.length_a   1.000
_cell.length_b   1.000
_cell.length_c   1.000
_cell.angle_alpha   90.00
_cell.angle_beta   90.00
_cell.angle_gamma   90.00
#
_symmetry.space_group_name_H-M   'P 1'
#
loop_
_entity.id
_entity.type
_entity.pdbx_description
1 polymer ?
#
loop_
_entity_poly.entity_id
_entity_poly.type
_entity_poly.pdbx_seq_one_letter_code
_entity_poly.pdbx_strand_id
1 'polypeptide(L)'
;MNKTRLAVLAVAIGSAGLAIYMAKGLVGRKSTQVETVEVTKFATVDVLVATKDLQMGERLIGGSIGWQSWPKKTVSGFMITSEAQPDAKTKYETARARSAIFEGEPIL
;
A
#
# COMPACT_ATOMS: atom_id res chain seq x y z
N MET A 1 -41.79 -38.99 29.25
CA MET A 1 -40.44 -38.60 28.76
C MET A 1 -39.43 -39.51 29.42
N ASN A 2 -38.62 -40.24 28.64
CA ASN A 2 -37.75 -41.31 29.16
C ASN A 2 -36.58 -40.69 29.94
N LYS A 3 -36.42 -41.05 31.21
CA LYS A 3 -35.39 -40.51 32.13
C LYS A 3 -33.97 -40.61 31.54
N THR A 4 -33.71 -41.65 30.75
CA THR A 4 -32.46 -41.86 30.00
C THR A 4 -32.20 -40.76 28.97
N ARG A 5 -33.22 -40.29 28.23
CA ARG A 5 -33.07 -39.16 27.30
C ARG A 5 -32.74 -37.87 28.05
N LEU A 6 -33.31 -37.66 29.23
CA LEU A 6 -33.04 -36.49 30.06
C LEU A 6 -31.60 -36.50 30.60
N ALA A 7 -31.11 -37.67 31.03
CA ALA A 7 -29.72 -37.83 31.49
C ALA A 7 -28.71 -37.58 30.37
N VAL A 8 -28.95 -38.13 29.17
CA VAL A 8 -28.09 -37.89 28.00
C VAL A 8 -28.11 -36.41 27.58
N LEU A 9 -29.28 -35.76 27.65
CA LEU A 9 -29.41 -34.34 27.35
C LEU A 9 -28.60 -33.47 28.33
N ALA A 10 -28.62 -33.78 29.63
CA ALA A 10 -27.87 -33.05 30.64
C ALA A 10 -26.35 -33.16 30.42
N VAL A 11 -25.86 -34.35 30.09
CA VAL A 11 -24.43 -34.59 29.80
C VAL A 11 -24.01 -33.85 28.52
N ALA A 12 -24.85 -33.85 27.49
CA ALA A 12 -24.59 -33.13 26.24
C ALA A 12 -24.47 -31.60 26.45
N ILE A 13 -25.32 -31.02 27.30
CA ILE A 13 -25.26 -29.59 27.62
C ILE A 13 -23.99 -29.28 28.43
N GLY A 14 -23.62 -30.14 29.38
CA GLY A 14 -22.41 -29.98 30.18
C GLY A 14 -21.13 -29.98 29.35
N SER A 15 -20.99 -30.91 28.40
CA SER A 15 -19.81 -30.99 27.53
C SER A 15 -19.71 -29.81 26.55
N ALA A 16 -20.84 -29.35 26.00
CA ALA A 16 -20.88 -28.16 25.13
C ALA A 16 -20.41 -26.89 25.88
N GLY A 17 -20.84 -26.71 27.14
CA GLY A 17 -20.41 -25.57 27.96
C GLY A 17 -18.90 -25.55 28.22
N LEU A 18 -18.31 -26.72 28.52
CA LEU A 18 -16.87 -26.87 28.74
C LEU A 18 -16.06 -26.59 27.46
N ALA A 19 -16.53 -27.04 26.31
CA ALA A 19 -15.90 -26.77 25.02
C ALA A 19 -15.90 -25.27 24.69
N ILE A 20 -17.01 -24.57 24.95
CA ILE A 20 -17.11 -23.11 24.76
C ILE A 20 -16.14 -22.38 25.70
N TYR A 21 -16.05 -22.80 26.97
CA TYR A 21 -15.11 -22.20 27.93
C TYR A 21 -13.66 -22.31 27.47
N MET A 22 -13.25 -23.50 27.00
CA MET A 22 -11.90 -23.73 26.47
C MET A 22 -11.65 -22.98 25.16
N ALA A 23 -12.65 -22.94 24.27
CA ALA A 23 -12.58 -22.22 23.00
C ALA A 23 -12.43 -20.72 23.22
N LYS A 24 -13.07 -20.12 24.23
CA LYS A 24 -12.90 -18.69 24.54
C LYS A 24 -11.46 -18.33 24.91
N GLY A 25 -10.75 -19.22 25.63
CA GLY A 25 -9.33 -19.04 25.95
C GLY A 25 -8.39 -19.17 24.74
N LEU A 26 -8.75 -20.00 23.76
CA LEU A 26 -7.99 -20.20 22.53
C LEU A 26 -8.31 -19.14 21.45
N VAL A 27 -9.57 -18.73 21.35
CA VAL A 27 -10.06 -17.75 20.35
C VAL A 27 -9.64 -16.33 20.71
N GLY A 28 -9.53 -15.98 22.00
CA GLY A 28 -9.01 -14.67 22.44
C GLY A 28 -7.54 -14.41 22.07
N ARG A 29 -6.77 -15.47 21.75
CA ARG A 29 -5.35 -15.37 21.35
C ARG A 29 -5.14 -15.29 19.83
N LYS A 30 -6.20 -15.49 19.04
CA LYS A 30 -6.23 -15.27 17.58
C LYS A 30 -6.99 -14.00 17.24
N SER A 31 -6.81 -12.94 18.03
CA SER A 31 -6.71 -11.64 17.38
C SER A 31 -5.38 -11.71 16.65
N THR A 32 -5.42 -12.08 15.37
CA THR A 32 -4.41 -11.63 14.43
C THR A 32 -4.37 -10.13 14.63
N GLN A 33 -3.44 -9.66 15.46
CA GLN A 33 -2.94 -8.32 15.36
C GLN A 33 -2.48 -8.26 13.92
N VAL A 34 -3.35 -7.75 13.07
CA VAL A 34 -2.91 -7.08 11.86
C VAL A 34 -2.01 -6.03 12.45
N GLU A 35 -0.73 -6.34 12.43
CA GLU A 35 0.33 -5.40 12.71
C GLU A 35 0.08 -4.33 11.66
N THR A 36 -0.70 -3.31 12.05
CA THR A 36 -0.79 -2.08 11.31
C THR A 36 0.64 -1.61 11.38
N VAL A 37 1.42 -2.00 10.36
CA VAL A 37 2.73 -1.44 10.11
C VAL A 37 2.42 0.02 10.03
N GLU A 38 2.73 0.72 11.13
CA GLU A 38 2.70 2.15 11.19
C GLU A 38 3.86 2.52 10.27
N VAL A 39 3.55 2.53 8.97
CA VAL A 39 4.41 3.06 7.93
C VAL A 39 4.72 4.43 8.46
N THR A 40 5.91 4.55 9.03
CA THR A 40 6.44 5.82 9.49
C THR A 40 6.14 6.75 8.35
N LYS A 41 5.21 7.69 8.57
CA LYS A 41 4.75 8.63 7.55
C LYS A 41 5.92 9.57 7.31
N PHE A 42 6.98 9.05 6.67
CA PHE A 42 7.94 9.87 5.99
C PHE A 42 7.10 10.74 5.08
N ALA A 43 7.18 12.05 5.26
CA ALA A 43 6.52 12.97 4.35
C ALA A 43 6.95 12.55 2.94
N THR A 44 6.03 12.01 2.16
CA THR A 44 6.27 11.64 0.77
C THR A 44 5.79 12.78 -0.09
N VAL A 45 6.53 13.06 -1.15
CA VAL A 45 6.13 14.02 -2.17
C VAL A 45 6.17 13.31 -3.51
N ASP A 46 5.19 13.62 -4.35
CA ASP A 46 5.13 13.05 -5.69
C ASP A 46 6.17 13.75 -6.57
N VAL A 47 7.10 12.97 -7.10
CA VAL A 47 8.14 13.40 -8.03
C VAL A 47 7.76 12.94 -9.43
N LEU A 48 8.07 13.78 -10.42
CA LEU A 48 7.83 13.48 -11.82
C LEU A 48 8.88 12.49 -12.32
N VAL A 49 8.45 11.30 -12.76
CA VAL A 49 9.30 10.16 -13.10
C VAL A 49 8.93 9.60 -14.47
N ALA A 50 9.88 9.04 -15.20
CA ALA A 50 9.62 8.34 -16.45
C ALA A 50 8.90 7.00 -16.21
N THR A 51 7.79 6.76 -16.91
CA THR A 51 6.99 5.51 -16.83
C THR A 51 7.46 4.44 -17.82
N LYS A 52 8.43 4.77 -18.67
CA LYS A 52 9.06 3.88 -19.64
C LYS A 52 10.45 4.41 -19.99
N ASP A 53 11.25 3.56 -20.62
CA ASP A 53 12.51 3.99 -21.22
C ASP A 53 12.26 5.03 -22.33
N LEU A 54 12.96 6.15 -22.23
CA LEU A 54 12.92 7.28 -23.14
C LEU A 54 14.31 7.48 -23.75
N GLN A 55 14.38 7.45 -25.08
CA GLN A 55 15.64 7.74 -25.76
C GLN A 55 15.91 9.24 -25.85
N MET A 56 17.18 9.60 -26.00
CA MET A 56 17.57 11.00 -26.24
C MET A 56 16.85 11.54 -27.48
N GLY A 57 16.19 12.69 -27.34
CA GLY A 57 15.41 13.33 -28.40
C GLY A 57 13.97 12.81 -28.53
N GLU A 58 13.59 11.78 -27.78
CA GLU A 58 12.22 11.28 -27.71
C GLU A 58 11.31 12.29 -27.00
N ARG A 59 10.05 12.37 -27.45
CA ARG A 59 9.08 13.30 -26.89
C ARG A 59 8.48 12.73 -25.61
N LEU A 60 8.46 13.55 -24.58
CA LEU A 60 7.87 13.27 -23.28
C LEU A 60 6.34 13.37 -23.38
N ILE A 61 5.68 12.44 -24.07
CA ILE A 61 4.20 12.44 -24.15
C ILE A 61 3.59 12.09 -22.79
N GLY A 62 2.34 12.47 -22.53
CA GLY A 62 1.68 12.30 -21.21
C GLY A 62 1.63 10.87 -20.66
N GLY A 63 1.83 9.84 -21.51
CA GLY A 63 1.97 8.45 -21.09
C GLY A 63 3.39 7.99 -20.74
N SER A 64 4.41 8.84 -20.94
CA SER A 64 5.83 8.54 -20.69
C SER A 64 6.34 9.09 -19.38
N ILE A 65 5.54 9.94 -18.72
CA ILE A 65 5.89 10.58 -17.47
C ILE A 65 4.73 10.47 -16.50
N GLY A 66 5.03 10.14 -15.25
CA GLY A 66 4.05 9.92 -14.20
C GLY A 66 4.48 10.56 -12.89
N TRP A 67 3.52 10.70 -11.97
CA TRP A 67 3.83 11.05 -10.59
C TRP A 67 4.17 9.78 -9.82
N GLN A 68 5.29 9.78 -9.13
CA GLN A 68 5.71 8.69 -8.26
C GLN A 68 6.01 9.22 -6.86
N SER A 69 5.43 8.58 -5.85
CA SER A 69 5.60 8.99 -4.46
C SER A 69 7.01 8.66 -3.96
N TRP A 70 7.79 9.69 -3.61
CA TRP A 70 9.15 9.58 -3.09
C TRP A 70 9.28 10.18 -1.69
N PRO A 71 10.14 9.66 -0.81
CA PRO A 71 10.37 10.26 0.50
C PRO A 71 10.97 11.66 0.38
N LYS A 72 10.35 12.68 1.00
CA LYS A 72 10.77 14.09 0.95
C LYS A 72 12.21 14.33 1.41
N LYS A 73 12.76 13.45 2.25
CA LYS A 73 14.17 13.48 2.68
C LYS A 73 15.16 13.15 1.55
N THR A 74 14.73 12.42 0.52
CA THR A 74 15.57 11.95 -0.60
C THR A 74 15.36 12.79 -1.87
N VAL A 75 14.33 13.63 -1.89
CA VAL A 75 14.05 14.51 -3.03
C VAL A 75 15.09 15.62 -3.09
N SER A 76 15.86 15.63 -4.18
CA SER A 76 16.83 16.69 -4.46
C SER A 76 16.14 17.90 -5.08
N GLY A 77 16.72 19.10 -4.94
CA GLY A 77 16.17 20.34 -5.49
C GLY A 77 16.08 20.41 -7.03
N PHE A 78 16.70 19.46 -7.74
CA PHE A 78 16.61 19.34 -9.19
C PHE A 78 15.38 18.54 -9.65
N MET A 79 14.73 17.80 -8.75
CA MET A 79 13.57 16.97 -9.08
C MET A 79 12.30 17.80 -9.14
N ILE A 80 11.48 17.54 -10.15
CA ILE A 80 10.18 18.19 -10.29
C ILE A 80 9.18 17.50 -9.36
N THR A 81 8.64 18.24 -8.39
CA THR A 81 7.60 17.75 -7.46
C THR A 81 6.22 18.29 -7.81
N SER A 82 5.19 17.54 -7.46
CA SER A 82 3.79 17.95 -7.63
C SER A 82 3.46 19.20 -6.80
N GLU A 83 4.10 19.35 -5.62
CA GLU A 83 3.98 20.55 -4.77
C GLU A 83 4.56 21.81 -5.44
N ALA A 84 5.69 21.67 -6.16
CA ALA A 84 6.35 22.81 -6.80
C ALA A 84 5.77 23.14 -8.17
N GLN A 85 5.37 22.12 -8.95
CA GLN A 85 4.84 22.25 -10.29
C GLN A 85 3.71 21.24 -10.54
N PRO A 86 2.47 21.53 -10.10
CA PRO A 86 1.33 20.65 -10.35
C PRO A 86 1.04 20.50 -11.85
N ASP A 87 1.34 21.53 -12.64
CA ASP A 87 1.14 21.56 -14.09
C ASP A 87 2.30 20.93 -14.89
N ALA A 88 3.26 20.29 -14.22
CA ALA A 88 4.45 19.75 -14.86
C ALA A 88 4.11 18.76 -15.98
N LYS A 89 3.11 17.89 -15.78
CA LYS A 89 2.72 16.92 -16.82
C LYS A 89 2.34 17.61 -18.14
N THR A 90 1.51 18.64 -18.09
CA THR A 90 1.09 19.40 -19.27
C THR A 90 2.21 20.29 -19.83
N LYS A 91 3.06 20.85 -18.95
CA LYS A 91 4.19 21.69 -19.38
C LYS A 91 5.27 20.89 -20.10
N TYR A 92 5.55 19.67 -19.65
CA TYR A 92 6.59 18.80 -20.21
C TYR A 92 6.05 17.83 -21.27
N GLU A 93 4.73 17.76 -21.49
CA GLU A 93 4.09 16.95 -22.54
C GLU A 93 4.62 17.22 -23.96
N THR A 94 5.10 18.44 -24.21
CA THR A 94 5.69 18.84 -25.50
C THR A 94 7.21 18.80 -25.52
N ALA A 95 7.86 18.60 -24.37
CA ALA A 95 9.30 18.58 -24.20
C ALA A 95 9.91 17.29 -24.77
N ARG A 96 11.23 17.30 -24.97
CA ARG A 96 12.00 16.13 -25.40
C ARG A 96 13.06 15.79 -24.38
N ALA A 97 13.31 14.49 -24.21
CA ALA A 97 14.37 13.99 -23.36
C ALA A 97 15.73 14.49 -23.88
N ARG A 98 16.51 15.11 -23.01
CA ARG A 98 17.85 15.66 -23.33
C ARG A 98 18.96 14.61 -23.22
N SER A 99 18.64 13.49 -22.58
CA SER A 99 19.47 12.30 -22.41
C SER A 99 18.57 11.07 -22.51
N ALA A 100 19.16 9.87 -22.55
CA ALA A 100 18.40 8.67 -22.26
C ALA A 100 17.92 8.72 -20.80
N ILE A 101 16.65 8.39 -20.56
CA ILE A 101 16.05 8.31 -19.23
C ILE A 101 15.38 6.94 -19.14
N PHE A 102 15.70 6.18 -18.09
CA PHE A 102 15.12 4.85 -17.91
C PHE A 102 13.83 4.90 -17.08
N GLU A 103 13.02 3.87 -17.20
CA GLU A 103 11.83 3.72 -16.35
C GLU A 103 12.19 3.85 -14.86
N GLY A 104 11.42 4.67 -14.13
CA GLY A 104 11.63 4.91 -12.70
C GLY A 104 12.63 6.03 -12.39
N GLU A 105 13.31 6.60 -13.37
CA GLU A 105 14.19 7.76 -13.18
C GLU A 105 13.42 9.09 -13.10
N PRO A 106 13.78 9.96 -12.15
CA PRO A 106 13.16 11.27 -12.03
C PRO A 106 13.55 12.20 -13.17
N ILE A 107 12.60 13.01 -13.62
CA ILE A 107 12.83 14.05 -14.61
C ILE A 107 13.41 15.28 -13.92
N LEU A 108 14.57 15.74 -14.42
CA LEU A 108 15.35 16.88 -13.93
C LEU A 108 15.39 18.02 -14.97
#